data_AF-A0A060SYE7-F1
#
_entry.id   AF-A0A060SYE7-F1
#
_cell.length_a   1.000
_cell.length_b   1.000
_cell.length_c   1.000
_cell.angle_alpha   90.00
_cell.angle_beta   90.00
_cell.angle_gamma   90.00
#
_symmetry.space_group_name_H-M   'P 1'
#
loop_
_entity.id
_entity.type
_entity.pdbx_description
1 polymer ?
#
loop_
_entity_poly.entity_id
_entity_poly.type
_entity_poly.pdbx_seq_one_letter_code
_entity_poly.pdbx_strand_id
1 'polypeptide(L)'
;MPASFSLHAAGSNARGQLATGNRNDALRFTPTIFFGCQPGALPPDVAAIDHIACGANHTLALLRMRDGTTHIWAAGDGSRGQLGPSYLADIEHAGEDASAVFRPLRLDLRASGVLDDPALDQCTVRFVAAGWETSYVVFSRPARDDVLLAMGADDFGNLATGGSRGAKQPLHIVRLRDAIPHQHTDRLLSILALTAGPHHTLVHVRLGLQDGPHSTHILGWGTARHGQLGPIPGRPPTFVSSRASSPPIPTTSPKSPSGTNTRSSSTPPGPSSRSAQTARPS
;
A
#
# COMPACT_ATOMS: atom_id res chain seq x y z
N MET A 1 3.89 4.10 -31.65
CA MET A 1 3.90 2.96 -30.72
C MET A 1 2.97 3.29 -29.57
N PRO A 2 2.00 2.44 -29.20
CA PRO A 2 1.32 2.62 -27.93
C PRO A 2 2.35 2.59 -26.79
N ALA A 3 2.14 3.40 -25.75
CA ALA A 3 3.03 3.39 -24.59
C ALA A 3 3.05 1.99 -23.96
N SER A 4 4.24 1.46 -23.73
CA SER A 4 4.45 0.20 -23.00
C SER A 4 4.79 0.55 -21.55
N PHE A 5 4.00 0.06 -20.62
CA PHE A 5 4.26 0.20 -19.19
C PHE A 5 4.91 -1.07 -18.65
N SER A 6 5.86 -0.94 -17.74
CA SER A 6 6.40 -2.05 -16.94
C SER A 6 6.41 -1.66 -15.47
N LEU A 7 6.20 -2.64 -14.60
CA LEU A 7 6.28 -2.47 -13.16
C LEU A 7 7.56 -3.15 -12.66
N HIS A 8 8.29 -2.46 -11.78
CA HIS A 8 9.51 -2.96 -11.17
C HIS A 8 9.45 -2.79 -9.66
N ALA A 9 10.06 -3.72 -8.93
CA ALA A 9 10.05 -3.74 -7.47
C ALA A 9 11.46 -3.99 -6.91
N ALA A 10 11.73 -3.47 -5.72
CA ALA A 10 12.96 -3.64 -4.96
C ALA A 10 12.66 -3.55 -3.46
N GLY A 11 13.53 -4.11 -2.63
CA GLY A 11 13.40 -4.11 -1.17
C GLY A 11 13.26 -5.51 -0.57
N SER A 12 12.61 -5.59 0.60
CA SER A 12 12.39 -6.86 1.27
C SER A 12 11.25 -7.66 0.62
N ASN A 13 11.44 -8.97 0.53
CA ASN A 13 10.58 -9.85 -0.25
C ASN A 13 10.29 -11.20 0.43
N ALA A 14 10.46 -11.28 1.76
CA ALA A 14 10.34 -12.54 2.51
C ALA A 14 8.99 -13.26 2.32
N ARG A 15 7.95 -12.57 1.84
CA ARG A 15 6.63 -13.12 1.56
C ARG A 15 6.24 -13.11 0.07
N GLY A 16 7.12 -12.65 -0.82
CA GLY A 16 6.86 -12.54 -2.26
C GLY A 16 6.15 -11.25 -2.67
N GLN A 17 6.06 -10.26 -1.78
CA GLN A 17 5.34 -8.99 -2.01
C GLN A 17 5.90 -8.16 -3.17
N LEU A 18 7.14 -8.40 -3.60
CA LEU A 18 7.71 -7.72 -4.77
C LEU A 18 7.25 -8.30 -6.10
N ALA A 19 6.58 -9.46 -6.09
CA ALA A 19 6.11 -10.16 -7.29
C ALA A 19 7.21 -10.47 -8.32
N THR A 20 8.42 -10.84 -7.89
CA THR A 20 9.58 -11.09 -8.76
C THR A 20 9.80 -12.58 -9.08
N GLY A 21 8.82 -13.43 -8.76
CA GLY A 21 8.87 -14.88 -8.98
C GLY A 21 9.65 -15.67 -7.94
N ASN A 22 10.12 -15.02 -6.87
CA ASN A 22 10.80 -15.66 -5.74
C ASN A 22 10.61 -14.81 -4.47
N ARG A 23 11.15 -15.28 -3.34
CA ARG A 23 11.10 -14.59 -2.02
C ARG A 23 12.42 -13.97 -1.57
N ASN A 24 13.38 -13.83 -2.48
CA ASN A 24 14.65 -13.19 -2.17
C ASN A 24 14.49 -11.68 -2.21
N ASP A 25 15.11 -10.98 -1.27
CA ASP A 25 15.20 -9.53 -1.27
C ASP A 25 15.86 -9.04 -2.57
N ALA A 26 15.36 -7.92 -3.09
CA ALA A 26 15.84 -7.34 -4.34
C ALA A 26 16.58 -6.03 -4.07
N LEU A 27 17.90 -6.01 -4.27
CA LEU A 27 18.73 -4.81 -4.12
C LEU A 27 18.64 -3.84 -5.31
N ARG A 28 17.97 -4.25 -6.39
CA ARG A 28 17.78 -3.48 -7.63
C ARG A 28 16.35 -3.65 -8.10
N PHE A 29 15.84 -2.64 -8.81
CA PHE A 29 14.52 -2.69 -9.45
C PHE A 29 14.45 -3.86 -10.43
N THR A 30 13.73 -4.89 -10.01
CA THR A 30 13.54 -6.13 -10.75
C THR A 30 12.17 -6.10 -11.40
N PRO A 31 12.05 -6.49 -12.68
CA PRO A 31 10.74 -6.57 -13.34
C PRO A 31 9.78 -7.46 -12.55
N THR A 32 8.57 -6.99 -12.30
CA THR A 32 7.53 -7.79 -11.65
C THR A 32 6.93 -8.78 -12.65
N ILE A 33 6.30 -9.83 -12.12
CA ILE A 33 5.66 -10.90 -12.88
C ILE A 33 4.17 -10.90 -12.55
N PHE A 34 3.35 -10.83 -13.58
CA PHE A 34 1.91 -11.08 -13.52
C PHE A 34 1.64 -12.52 -13.96
N PHE A 35 0.72 -13.21 -13.29
CA PHE A 35 0.37 -14.59 -13.61
C PHE A 35 0.02 -14.74 -15.09
N GLY A 36 0.64 -15.72 -15.75
CA GLY A 36 0.48 -15.97 -17.20
C GLY A 36 1.27 -15.01 -18.11
N CYS A 37 2.07 -14.10 -17.56
CA CYS A 37 2.84 -13.12 -18.31
C CYS A 37 4.36 -13.33 -18.16
N GLN A 38 5.13 -12.83 -19.14
CA GLN A 38 6.60 -12.79 -19.02
C GLN A 38 7.04 -11.71 -18.01
N PRO A 39 8.22 -11.83 -17.38
CA PRO A 39 8.74 -10.80 -16.48
C PRO A 39 8.78 -9.42 -17.14
N GLY A 40 8.24 -8.41 -16.46
CA GLY A 40 8.15 -7.04 -16.96
C GLY A 40 6.98 -6.77 -17.92
N ALA A 41 6.26 -7.81 -18.36
CA ALA A 41 5.04 -7.66 -19.14
C ALA A 41 3.82 -7.52 -18.21
N LEU A 42 2.92 -6.60 -18.57
CA LEU A 42 1.60 -6.50 -17.96
C LEU A 42 0.63 -7.47 -18.65
N PRO A 43 -0.51 -7.79 -18.00
CA PRO A 43 -1.61 -8.49 -18.65
C PRO A 43 -2.04 -7.80 -19.95
N PRO A 44 -2.61 -8.55 -20.92
CA PRO A 44 -3.08 -7.97 -22.18
C PRO A 44 -4.12 -6.87 -21.93
N ASP A 45 -4.19 -5.92 -22.85
CA ASP A 45 -5.16 -4.82 -22.85
C ASP A 45 -5.11 -3.86 -21.65
N VAL A 46 -4.05 -3.91 -20.83
CA VAL A 46 -3.81 -2.89 -19.82
C VAL A 46 -3.49 -1.55 -20.50
N ALA A 47 -4.27 -0.53 -20.15
CA ALA A 47 -4.08 0.84 -20.59
C ALA A 47 -3.22 1.64 -19.61
N ALA A 48 -3.28 1.34 -18.31
CA ALA A 48 -2.47 1.98 -17.27
C ALA A 48 -2.43 1.16 -15.96
N ILE A 49 -1.45 1.50 -15.11
CA ILE A 49 -1.43 1.15 -13.70
C ILE A 49 -1.93 2.38 -12.95
N ASP A 50 -3.16 2.33 -12.42
CA ASP A 50 -3.78 3.49 -11.78
C ASP A 50 -3.31 3.64 -10.32
N HIS A 51 -3.12 2.52 -9.59
CA HIS A 51 -2.64 2.54 -8.21
C HIS A 51 -1.74 1.35 -7.88
N ILE A 52 -0.75 1.58 -7.02
CA ILE A 52 0.00 0.55 -6.30
C ILE A 52 -0.13 0.85 -4.81
N ALA A 53 -0.50 -0.14 -4.01
CA ALA A 53 -0.57 -0.03 -2.56
C ALA A 53 0.23 -1.14 -1.90
N CYS A 54 1.19 -0.76 -1.06
CA CYS A 54 2.09 -1.69 -0.39
C CYS A 54 1.72 -1.78 1.09
N GLY A 55 1.33 -2.96 1.55
CA GLY A 55 1.23 -3.26 2.98
C GLY A 55 2.57 -3.74 3.55
N ALA A 56 2.56 -4.37 4.74
CA ALA A 56 3.80 -4.85 5.33
C ALA A 56 4.46 -5.97 4.50
N ASN A 57 3.65 -6.95 4.10
CA ASN A 57 4.09 -8.15 3.41
C ASN A 57 3.22 -8.50 2.18
N HIS A 58 2.46 -7.54 1.67
CA HIS A 58 1.63 -7.72 0.48
C HIS A 58 1.59 -6.46 -0.35
N THR A 59 1.25 -6.60 -1.63
CA THR A 59 1.12 -5.50 -2.58
C THR A 59 -0.15 -5.67 -3.38
N LEU A 60 -0.88 -4.58 -3.58
CA LEU A 60 -2.01 -4.48 -4.51
C LEU A 60 -1.61 -3.60 -5.70
N ALA A 61 -2.05 -4.01 -6.89
CA ALA A 61 -1.97 -3.22 -8.12
C ALA A 61 -3.37 -3.07 -8.71
N LEU A 62 -3.82 -1.83 -8.92
CA LEU A 62 -5.03 -1.52 -9.66
C LEU A 62 -4.65 -1.21 -11.11
N LEU A 63 -5.09 -2.06 -12.02
CA LEU A 63 -4.87 -1.92 -13.45
C LEU A 63 -6.14 -1.41 -14.12
N ARG A 64 -6.00 -0.44 -15.01
CA ARG A 64 -7.07 0.00 -15.90
C ARG A 64 -6.90 -0.62 -17.27
N MET A 65 -7.94 -1.28 -17.73
CA MET A 65 -8.02 -1.94 -19.02
C MET A 65 -8.42 -0.93 -20.12
N ARG A 66 -8.15 -1.27 -21.38
CA ARG A 66 -8.50 -0.43 -22.54
C ARG A 66 -9.99 -0.25 -22.76
N ASP A 67 -10.80 -1.20 -22.29
CA ASP A 67 -12.26 -1.10 -22.30
C ASP A 67 -12.82 -0.21 -21.17
N GLY A 68 -11.96 0.35 -20.31
CA GLY A 68 -12.33 1.22 -19.20
C GLY A 68 -12.60 0.48 -17.89
N THR A 69 -12.59 -0.86 -17.88
CA THR A 69 -12.72 -1.64 -16.65
C THR A 69 -11.45 -1.59 -15.80
N THR A 70 -11.56 -1.97 -14.53
CA THR A 70 -10.46 -1.92 -13.56
C THR A 70 -10.32 -3.27 -12.86
N HIS A 71 -9.10 -3.81 -12.84
CA HIS A 71 -8.79 -5.10 -12.23
C HIS A 71 -7.77 -4.95 -11.10
N ILE A 72 -7.99 -5.65 -10.00
CA ILE A 72 -7.06 -5.71 -8.88
C ILE A 72 -6.18 -6.94 -9.04
N TRP A 73 -4.89 -6.76 -8.84
CA TRP A 73 -3.91 -7.83 -8.75
C TRP A 73 -3.18 -7.74 -7.41
N ALA A 74 -2.83 -8.87 -6.84
CA ALA A 74 -2.20 -8.94 -5.54
C ALA A 74 -1.00 -9.89 -5.54
N ALA A 75 -0.02 -9.61 -4.68
CA ALA A 75 1.10 -10.48 -4.39
C ALA A 75 1.45 -10.40 -2.90
N GLY A 76 2.15 -11.42 -2.40
CA GLY A 76 2.62 -11.50 -1.02
C GLY A 76 1.71 -12.30 -0.08
N ASP A 77 1.82 -11.99 1.21
CA ASP A 77 1.14 -12.66 2.30
C ASP A 77 -0.35 -12.29 2.36
N GLY A 78 -1.21 -13.31 2.30
CA GLY A 78 -2.66 -13.19 2.49
C GLY A 78 -3.15 -13.86 3.77
N SER A 79 -2.27 -14.36 4.65
CA SER A 79 -2.61 -15.28 5.76
C SER A 79 -3.57 -14.71 6.81
N ARG A 80 -3.74 -13.38 6.89
CA ARG A 80 -4.69 -12.70 7.77
C ARG A 80 -6.00 -12.33 7.05
N GLY A 81 -6.17 -12.77 5.80
CA GLY A 81 -7.33 -12.48 4.96
C GLY A 81 -7.23 -11.16 4.19
N GLN A 82 -6.10 -10.47 4.25
CA GLN A 82 -5.92 -9.15 3.62
C GLN A 82 -5.90 -9.20 2.09
N LEU A 83 -5.76 -10.38 1.50
CA LEU A 83 -5.87 -10.58 0.05
C LEU A 83 -7.14 -11.33 -0.34
N GLY A 84 -8.12 -11.48 0.57
CA GLY A 84 -9.40 -12.11 0.27
C GLY A 84 -9.34 -13.63 -0.02
N PRO A 85 -10.51 -14.28 -0.12
CA PRO A 85 -10.61 -15.74 -0.20
C PRO A 85 -10.20 -16.30 -1.57
N SER A 86 -10.49 -15.59 -2.67
CA SER A 86 -10.14 -16.04 -4.02
C SER A 86 -8.63 -16.14 -4.22
N TYR A 87 -7.87 -15.16 -3.73
CA TYR A 87 -6.42 -15.19 -3.76
C TYR A 87 -5.86 -16.36 -2.95
N LEU A 88 -6.39 -16.59 -1.74
CA LEU A 88 -5.96 -17.69 -0.88
C LEU A 88 -6.18 -19.04 -1.56
N ALA A 89 -7.35 -19.23 -2.18
CA ALA A 89 -7.62 -20.43 -2.97
C ALA A 89 -6.64 -20.54 -4.16
N ASP A 90 -6.39 -19.47 -4.88
CA ASP A 90 -5.49 -19.47 -6.05
C ASP A 90 -4.04 -19.83 -5.68
N ILE A 91 -3.51 -19.31 -4.56
CA ILE A 91 -2.13 -19.62 -4.13
C ILE A 91 -2.00 -21.03 -3.56
N GLU A 92 -3.05 -21.57 -2.91
CA GLU A 92 -3.03 -22.92 -2.35
C GLU A 92 -2.87 -23.98 -3.46
N HIS A 93 -3.51 -23.77 -4.60
CA HIS A 93 -3.42 -24.68 -5.75
C HIS A 93 -2.12 -24.53 -6.55
N ALA A 94 -1.46 -23.36 -6.50
CA ALA A 94 -0.37 -23.01 -7.40
C ALA A 94 1.04 -23.32 -6.88
N GLY A 95 1.17 -23.85 -5.67
CA GLY A 95 2.43 -24.36 -5.13
C GLY A 95 3.35 -23.30 -4.49
N GLU A 96 4.59 -23.70 -4.24
CA GLU A 96 5.62 -22.84 -3.63
C GLU A 96 5.90 -21.62 -4.55
N ASP A 97 6.14 -20.46 -3.94
CA ASP A 97 6.32 -19.16 -4.62
C ASP A 97 5.11 -18.61 -5.39
N ALA A 98 3.92 -19.23 -5.30
CA ALA A 98 2.71 -18.66 -5.88
C ALA A 98 2.41 -17.23 -5.39
N SER A 99 2.77 -16.91 -4.15
CA SER A 99 2.66 -15.57 -3.57
C SER A 99 3.64 -14.55 -4.13
N ALA A 100 4.68 -14.99 -4.85
CA ALA A 100 5.71 -14.15 -5.44
C ALA A 100 5.39 -13.72 -6.88
N VAL A 101 4.14 -13.82 -7.29
CA VAL A 101 3.64 -13.40 -8.61
C VAL A 101 2.35 -12.63 -8.38
N PHE A 102 2.15 -11.52 -9.10
CA PHE A 102 0.86 -10.83 -9.08
C PHE A 102 -0.22 -11.76 -9.63
N ARG A 103 -1.28 -11.98 -8.86
CA ARG A 103 -2.45 -12.78 -9.24
C ARG A 103 -3.71 -11.94 -9.21
N PRO A 104 -4.71 -12.24 -10.06
CA PRO A 104 -5.99 -11.55 -10.01
C PRO A 104 -6.63 -11.67 -8.63
N LEU A 105 -7.07 -10.55 -8.06
CA LEU A 105 -7.82 -10.52 -6.80
C LEU A 105 -9.30 -10.30 -7.10
N ARG A 106 -10.08 -11.38 -7.01
CA ARG A 106 -11.55 -11.34 -7.21
C ARG A 106 -12.26 -11.22 -5.87
N LEU A 107 -13.11 -10.20 -5.72
CA LEU A 107 -13.78 -9.93 -4.44
C LEU A 107 -15.20 -10.51 -4.35
N ASP A 108 -15.69 -11.18 -5.39
CA ASP A 108 -16.96 -11.91 -5.45
C ASP A 108 -18.06 -11.38 -4.50
N LEU A 109 -18.42 -10.11 -4.70
CA LEU A 109 -19.21 -9.31 -3.74
C LEU A 109 -20.59 -9.93 -3.45
N ARG A 110 -21.21 -10.57 -4.47
CA ARG A 110 -22.46 -11.31 -4.32
C ARG A 110 -22.28 -12.59 -3.51
N ALA A 111 -21.29 -13.41 -3.86
CA ALA A 111 -21.04 -14.69 -3.21
C ALA A 111 -20.59 -14.54 -1.75
N SER A 112 -19.89 -13.44 -1.44
CA SER A 112 -19.51 -13.10 -0.06
C SER A 112 -20.69 -12.63 0.80
N GLY A 113 -21.85 -12.34 0.18
CA GLY A 113 -23.03 -11.81 0.87
C GLY A 113 -22.85 -10.38 1.39
N VAL A 114 -21.77 -9.71 1.00
CA VAL A 114 -21.41 -8.38 1.50
C VAL A 114 -22.21 -7.30 0.78
N LEU A 115 -22.39 -7.44 -0.53
CA LEU A 115 -23.33 -6.63 -1.29
C LEU A 115 -24.23 -7.53 -2.13
N ASP A 116 -25.53 -7.39 -1.93
CA ASP A 116 -26.55 -7.94 -2.82
C ASP A 116 -27.24 -6.79 -3.57
N ASP A 117 -26.49 -6.16 -4.49
CA ASP A 117 -26.95 -5.04 -5.31
C ASP A 117 -27.01 -5.49 -6.78
N PRO A 118 -28.17 -5.42 -7.45
CA PRO A 118 -28.27 -5.77 -8.87
C PRO A 118 -27.35 -4.94 -9.76
N ALA A 119 -26.93 -3.74 -9.35
CA ALA A 119 -26.01 -2.88 -10.07
C ALA A 119 -24.52 -3.20 -9.82
N LEU A 120 -24.18 -4.32 -9.18
CA LEU A 120 -22.79 -4.72 -8.94
C LEU A 120 -21.96 -4.83 -10.23
N ASP A 121 -22.61 -5.23 -11.32
CA ASP A 121 -21.96 -5.43 -12.61
C ASP A 121 -21.53 -4.08 -13.25
N GLN A 122 -22.03 -2.95 -12.71
CA GLN A 122 -21.67 -1.59 -13.12
C GLN A 122 -20.71 -0.92 -12.14
N CYS A 123 -20.24 -1.65 -11.12
CA CYS A 123 -19.27 -1.12 -10.17
C CYS A 123 -17.88 -1.02 -10.81
N THR A 124 -17.18 0.07 -10.50
CA THR A 124 -15.77 0.24 -10.89
C THR A 124 -14.91 0.37 -9.65
N VAL A 125 -13.75 -0.28 -9.63
CA VAL A 125 -12.80 -0.12 -8.54
C VAL A 125 -12.03 1.17 -8.79
N ARG A 126 -12.08 2.10 -7.84
CA ARG A 126 -11.43 3.42 -7.99
C ARG A 126 -10.12 3.55 -7.24
N PHE A 127 -10.06 2.98 -6.04
CA PHE A 127 -8.90 3.11 -5.17
C PHE A 127 -8.61 1.80 -4.47
N VAL A 128 -7.31 1.57 -4.24
CA VAL A 128 -6.82 0.54 -3.33
C VAL A 128 -5.89 1.19 -2.32
N ALA A 129 -5.91 0.70 -1.08
CA ALA A 129 -4.95 1.05 -0.05
C ALA A 129 -4.60 -0.19 0.77
N ALA A 130 -3.41 -0.20 1.38
CA ALA A 130 -2.93 -1.32 2.17
C ALA A 130 -2.35 -0.81 3.49
N GLY A 131 -2.79 -1.40 4.60
CA GLY A 131 -2.19 -1.23 5.92
C GLY A 131 -1.15 -2.34 6.19
N TRP A 132 -0.83 -2.58 7.46
CA TRP A 132 0.16 -3.62 7.80
C TRP A 132 -0.30 -5.02 7.34
N GLU A 133 -1.48 -5.43 7.80
CA GLU A 133 -2.15 -6.70 7.50
C GLU A 133 -3.60 -6.46 7.06
N THR A 134 -3.86 -5.34 6.40
CA THR A 134 -5.19 -4.99 5.89
C THR A 134 -5.10 -4.45 4.47
N SER A 135 -6.17 -4.66 3.72
CA SER A 135 -6.39 -4.06 2.41
C SER A 135 -7.74 -3.39 2.37
N TYR A 136 -7.83 -2.34 1.57
CA TYR A 136 -9.01 -1.54 1.38
C TYR A 136 -9.26 -1.32 -0.10
N VAL A 137 -10.52 -1.43 -0.51
CA VAL A 137 -10.93 -1.30 -1.91
C VAL A 137 -12.16 -0.42 -1.99
N VAL A 138 -12.09 0.61 -2.83
CA VAL A 138 -13.20 1.52 -3.09
C VAL A 138 -13.89 1.14 -4.39
N PHE A 139 -15.19 0.88 -4.32
CA PHE A 139 -16.06 0.71 -5.47
C PHE A 139 -16.90 1.96 -5.66
N SER A 140 -16.97 2.44 -6.90
CA SER A 140 -17.93 3.47 -7.28
C SER A 140 -19.11 2.88 -8.01
N ARG A 141 -20.29 3.40 -7.70
CA ARG A 141 -21.57 2.93 -8.18
C ARG A 141 -22.34 4.06 -8.84
N PRO A 142 -22.89 3.87 -10.05
CA PRO A 142 -23.72 4.87 -10.68
C PRO A 142 -24.90 5.28 -9.78
N ALA A 143 -25.04 6.60 -9.55
CA ALA A 143 -26.13 7.21 -8.78
C ALA A 143 -26.32 6.66 -7.35
N ARG A 144 -25.28 6.07 -6.75
CA ARG A 144 -25.30 5.52 -5.38
C ARG A 144 -24.02 5.93 -4.65
N ASP A 145 -24.02 5.73 -3.34
CA ASP A 145 -22.82 5.91 -2.53
C ASP A 145 -21.70 4.98 -2.99
N ASP A 146 -20.48 5.52 -3.00
CA ASP A 146 -19.28 4.69 -3.09
C ASP A 146 -19.22 3.73 -1.89
N VAL A 147 -18.71 2.53 -2.13
CA VAL A 147 -18.53 1.49 -1.12
C VAL A 147 -17.05 1.36 -0.81
N LEU A 148 -16.71 1.42 0.47
CA LEU A 148 -15.38 1.05 0.96
C LEU A 148 -15.43 -0.34 1.58
N LEU A 149 -14.68 -1.27 1.01
CA LEU A 149 -14.44 -2.58 1.59
C LEU A 149 -13.11 -2.60 2.33
N ALA A 150 -13.09 -3.34 3.44
CA ALA A 150 -11.91 -3.67 4.21
C ALA A 150 -11.79 -5.19 4.36
N MET A 151 -10.56 -5.70 4.34
CA MET A 151 -10.25 -7.11 4.56
C MET A 151 -8.90 -7.25 5.27
N GLY A 152 -8.72 -8.34 6.03
CA GLY A 152 -7.49 -8.60 6.79
C GLY A 152 -7.68 -8.59 8.30
N ALA A 153 -6.63 -8.21 9.02
CA ALA A 153 -6.59 -8.22 10.49
C ALA A 153 -7.33 -7.02 11.13
N ASP A 154 -8.14 -7.29 12.15
CA ASP A 154 -8.91 -6.26 12.89
C ASP A 154 -8.43 -6.02 14.32
N ASP A 155 -7.20 -6.42 14.67
CA ASP A 155 -6.71 -6.35 16.07
C ASP A 155 -6.69 -4.92 16.64
N PHE A 156 -6.71 -3.91 15.77
CA PHE A 156 -6.70 -2.49 16.11
C PHE A 156 -7.96 -1.74 15.62
N GLY A 157 -9.02 -2.46 15.26
CA GLY A 157 -10.22 -1.86 14.67
C GLY A 157 -10.00 -1.37 13.23
N ASN A 158 -9.02 -1.95 12.52
CA ASN A 158 -8.63 -1.56 11.17
C ASN A 158 -9.74 -1.79 10.13
N LEU A 159 -10.70 -2.68 10.39
CA LEU A 159 -11.81 -2.98 9.49
C LEU A 159 -13.02 -2.07 9.73
N ALA A 160 -12.97 -1.18 10.73
CA ALA A 160 -14.05 -0.25 11.08
C ALA A 160 -15.41 -0.92 11.35
N THR A 161 -15.39 -2.14 11.91
CA THR A 161 -16.60 -2.94 12.20
C THR A 161 -17.29 -2.59 13.52
N GLY A 162 -16.75 -1.60 14.25
CA GLY A 162 -17.23 -1.22 15.58
C GLY A 162 -16.95 -2.27 16.67
N GLY A 163 -15.99 -3.19 16.44
CA GLY A 163 -15.65 -4.25 17.40
C GLY A 163 -16.69 -5.38 17.46
N SER A 164 -17.64 -5.39 16.52
CA SER A 164 -18.63 -6.46 16.39
C SER A 164 -17.92 -7.76 16.06
N ARG A 165 -17.81 -8.68 17.03
CA ARG A 165 -17.36 -10.07 16.81
C ARG A 165 -18.43 -10.89 16.07
N GLY A 166 -18.87 -10.40 14.92
CA GLY A 166 -19.76 -11.13 14.02
C GLY A 166 -19.06 -12.35 13.42
N ALA A 167 -19.79 -13.12 12.61
CA ALA A 167 -19.22 -14.22 11.84
C ALA A 167 -17.94 -13.77 11.12
N LYS A 168 -16.96 -14.69 10.98
CA LYS A 168 -15.69 -14.47 10.25
C LYS A 168 -15.97 -14.24 8.76
N GLN A 169 -16.54 -13.10 8.41
CA GLN A 169 -16.67 -12.68 7.03
C GLN A 169 -15.28 -12.24 6.54
N PRO A 170 -14.85 -12.66 5.34
CA PRO A 170 -13.53 -12.28 4.83
C PRO A 170 -13.48 -10.83 4.33
N LEU A 171 -14.65 -10.23 4.06
CA LEU A 171 -14.81 -8.91 3.49
C LEU A 171 -15.80 -8.11 4.35
N HIS A 172 -15.50 -6.84 4.61
CA HIS A 172 -16.32 -5.97 5.46
C HIS A 172 -16.60 -4.64 4.77
N ILE A 173 -17.84 -4.17 4.82
CA ILE A 173 -18.19 -2.79 4.42
C ILE A 173 -17.88 -1.85 5.57
N VAL A 174 -17.04 -0.85 5.29
CA VAL A 174 -16.82 0.29 6.20
C VAL A 174 -18.02 1.23 6.10
N ARG A 175 -18.79 1.35 7.18
CA ARG A 175 -20.02 2.16 7.24
C ARG A 175 -19.72 3.64 7.42
N LEU A 176 -19.18 4.29 6.38
CA LEU A 176 -18.81 5.71 6.41
C LEU A 176 -20.00 6.64 6.72
N ARG A 177 -21.21 6.25 6.29
CA ARG A 177 -22.46 6.97 6.52
C ARG A 177 -22.77 7.14 8.02
N ASP A 178 -22.42 6.16 8.84
CA ASP A 178 -22.71 6.17 10.28
C ASP A 178 -21.90 7.26 11.02
N ALA A 179 -20.79 7.72 10.43
CA ALA A 179 -19.96 8.79 10.96
C ALA A 179 -20.34 10.19 10.44
N ILE A 180 -21.34 10.28 9.54
CA ILE A 180 -21.78 11.53 8.93
C ILE A 180 -23.04 12.04 9.63
N PRO A 181 -23.15 13.36 9.94
CA PRO A 181 -24.35 13.93 10.54
C PRO A 181 -25.62 13.65 9.71
N HIS A 182 -26.71 13.27 10.37
CA HIS A 182 -27.99 12.87 9.74
C HIS A 182 -28.60 13.91 8.78
N GLN A 183 -28.19 15.17 8.92
CA GLN A 183 -28.60 16.32 8.10
C GLN A 183 -28.18 16.22 6.62
N HIS A 184 -27.38 15.20 6.26
CA HIS A 184 -26.84 14.99 4.91
C HIS A 184 -27.21 13.62 4.32
N THR A 185 -28.26 12.99 4.85
CA THR A 185 -28.73 11.65 4.42
C THR A 185 -29.43 11.64 3.06
N ASP A 186 -29.70 12.79 2.49
CA ASP A 186 -30.21 12.99 1.13
C ASP A 186 -29.09 13.13 0.08
N ARG A 187 -27.83 13.19 0.51
CA ARG A 187 -26.66 13.41 -0.36
C ARG A 187 -25.98 12.09 -0.71
N LEU A 188 -25.38 12.05 -1.91
CA LEU A 188 -24.53 10.94 -2.34
C LEU A 188 -23.14 11.10 -1.73
N LEU A 189 -22.62 9.99 -1.20
CA LEU A 189 -21.26 9.88 -0.70
C LEU A 189 -20.33 9.41 -1.80
N SER A 190 -19.34 10.25 -2.15
CA SER A 190 -18.22 9.85 -3.01
C SER A 190 -16.93 9.85 -2.19
N ILE A 191 -16.09 8.83 -2.37
CA ILE A 191 -14.74 8.79 -1.81
C ILE A 191 -13.80 9.49 -2.78
N LEU A 192 -13.07 10.48 -2.29
CA LEU A 192 -12.12 11.27 -3.08
C LEU A 192 -10.67 10.80 -2.91
N ALA A 193 -10.32 10.30 -1.72
CA ALA A 193 -9.00 9.75 -1.44
C ALA A 193 -9.05 8.78 -0.27
N LEU A 194 -8.11 7.83 -0.25
CA LEU A 194 -7.96 6.82 0.79
C LEU A 194 -6.47 6.60 1.05
N THR A 195 -6.08 6.60 2.33
CA THR A 195 -4.71 6.26 2.73
C THR A 195 -4.73 5.40 3.99
N ALA A 196 -3.87 4.39 4.01
CA ALA A 196 -3.72 3.49 5.14
C ALA A 196 -2.29 3.60 5.69
N GLY A 197 -2.18 3.86 6.98
CA GLY A 197 -0.98 3.60 7.76
C GLY A 197 -0.97 2.16 8.28
N PRO A 198 0.01 1.79 9.13
CA PRO A 198 0.10 0.44 9.69
C PRO A 198 -1.19 -0.06 10.32
N HIS A 199 -1.83 0.79 11.12
CA HIS A 199 -2.99 0.44 11.94
C HIS A 199 -4.02 1.59 12.04
N HIS A 200 -3.96 2.57 11.14
CA HIS A 200 -4.95 3.63 11.06
C HIS A 200 -5.18 3.99 9.61
N THR A 201 -6.40 4.39 9.29
CA THR A 201 -6.79 4.66 7.91
C THR A 201 -7.56 5.97 7.89
N LEU A 202 -7.30 6.79 6.86
CA LEU A 202 -7.98 8.04 6.62
C LEU A 202 -8.67 7.98 5.26
N VAL A 203 -9.89 8.50 5.20
CA VAL A 203 -10.66 8.64 3.97
C VAL A 203 -11.17 10.06 3.84
N HIS A 204 -11.00 10.63 2.65
CA HIS A 204 -11.56 11.92 2.28
C HIS A 204 -12.83 11.67 1.47
N VAL A 205 -13.97 12.13 1.97
CA VAL A 205 -15.29 11.92 1.35
C VAL A 205 -15.90 13.26 0.95
N ARG A 206 -16.74 13.22 -0.09
CA ARG A 206 -17.59 14.30 -0.53
C ARG A 206 -19.05 13.89 -0.39
N LEU A 207 -19.88 14.79 0.11
CA LEU A 207 -21.32 14.66 0.18
C LEU A 207 -21.94 15.73 -0.70
N GLY A 208 -22.65 15.33 -1.75
CA GLY A 208 -23.27 16.27 -2.67
C GLY A 208 -24.48 15.69 -3.39
N LEU A 209 -25.31 16.59 -3.91
CA LEU A 209 -26.26 16.28 -4.97
C LEU A 209 -25.52 16.30 -6.32
N GLN A 210 -26.04 15.59 -7.31
CA GLN A 210 -25.38 15.39 -8.61
C GLN A 210 -24.92 16.71 -9.28
N ASP A 211 -25.66 17.80 -9.07
CA ASP A 211 -25.36 19.15 -9.57
C ASP A 211 -25.52 20.26 -8.50
N GLY A 212 -25.40 19.90 -7.22
CA GLY A 212 -25.68 20.79 -6.09
C GLY A 212 -24.46 21.20 -5.26
N PRO A 213 -24.67 22.01 -4.20
CA PRO A 213 -23.63 22.30 -3.24
C PRO A 213 -23.11 21.00 -2.60
N HIS A 214 -21.80 20.93 -2.44
CA HIS A 214 -21.14 19.77 -1.84
C HIS A 214 -20.36 20.18 -0.60
N SER A 215 -20.21 19.25 0.34
CA SER A 215 -19.33 19.35 1.49
C SER A 215 -18.30 18.22 1.45
N THR A 216 -17.15 18.43 2.07
CA THR A 216 -16.08 17.42 2.14
C THR A 216 -15.72 17.14 3.59
N HIS A 217 -15.50 15.87 3.93
CA HIS A 217 -15.19 15.42 5.29
C HIS A 217 -13.98 14.48 5.26
N ILE A 218 -13.17 14.50 6.31
CA ILE A 218 -12.11 13.52 6.53
C ILE A 218 -12.53 12.65 7.69
N LEU A 219 -12.61 11.34 7.44
CA LEU A 219 -12.94 10.34 8.45
C LEU A 219 -11.71 9.47 8.69
N GLY A 220 -11.57 8.96 9.91
CA GLY A 220 -10.45 8.11 10.25
C GLY A 220 -10.81 7.08 11.33
N TRP A 221 -10.19 5.91 11.25
CA TRP A 221 -10.38 4.81 12.20
C TRP A 221 -9.10 4.02 12.40
N GLY A 222 -9.12 3.10 13.36
CA GLY A 222 -7.96 2.33 13.81
C GLY A 222 -7.29 2.93 15.05
N THR A 223 -6.02 2.61 15.24
CA THR A 223 -5.25 3.05 16.41
C THR A 223 -4.79 4.51 16.30
N ALA A 224 -5.03 5.29 17.36
CA ALA A 224 -4.67 6.70 17.43
C ALA A 224 -3.77 7.03 18.65
N ARG A 225 -2.90 6.09 19.07
CA ARG A 225 -2.08 6.22 20.30
C ARG A 225 -1.18 7.47 20.36
N HIS A 226 -0.92 8.11 19.22
CA HIS A 226 -0.06 9.29 19.08
C HIS A 226 -0.80 10.49 18.45
N GLY A 227 -2.13 10.46 18.37
CA GLY A 227 -2.95 11.54 17.81
C GLY A 227 -3.05 11.49 16.28
N GLN A 228 -2.82 10.32 15.67
CA GLN A 228 -2.87 10.13 14.21
C GLN A 228 -4.26 10.45 13.61
N LEU A 229 -5.32 10.31 14.41
CA LEU A 229 -6.70 10.57 14.02
C LEU A 229 -7.24 11.90 14.59
N GLY A 230 -6.35 12.77 15.09
CA GLY A 230 -6.71 14.05 15.68
C GLY A 230 -6.48 14.13 17.20
N PRO A 231 -7.00 15.19 17.85
CA PRO A 231 -6.79 15.44 19.27
C PRO A 231 -7.29 14.28 20.12
N ILE A 232 -6.44 13.78 21.02
CA ILE A 232 -6.85 12.79 22.01
C ILE A 232 -7.40 13.57 23.22
N PRO A 233 -8.66 13.36 23.65
CA PRO A 233 -9.19 14.00 24.86
C PRO A 233 -8.25 13.76 26.04
N GLY A 234 -7.84 14.84 26.73
CA GLY A 234 -6.94 14.77 27.88
C GLY A 234 -5.44 14.73 27.56
N ARG A 235 -5.03 14.75 26.28
CA ARG A 235 -3.64 14.95 25.87
C ARG A 235 -3.51 16.31 25.18
N PRO A 236 -2.53 17.16 25.53
CA PRO A 236 -2.30 18.38 24.77
C PRO A 236 -2.04 18.02 23.29
N PRO A 237 -2.52 18.85 22.35
CA PRO A 237 -2.34 18.58 20.92
C PRO A 237 -0.86 18.37 20.62
N THR A 238 -0.54 17.27 19.92
CA THR A 238 0.84 16.82 19.70
C THR A 238 1.67 17.81 18.87
N PHE A 239 1.04 18.80 18.25
CA PHE A 239 1.71 19.88 17.50
C PHE A 239 0.94 21.21 17.63
N VAL A 240 1.57 22.19 18.28
CA VAL A 240 1.30 23.61 18.05
C VAL A 240 2.30 24.04 16.97
N SER A 241 1.84 24.28 15.74
CA SER A 241 2.68 24.88 14.71
C SER A 241 3.03 26.31 15.16
N SER A 242 4.30 26.57 15.47
CA SER A 242 4.81 27.94 15.49
C SER A 242 4.96 28.40 14.04
N ARG A 243 4.19 29.42 13.64
CA ARG A 243 4.47 30.16 12.40
C ARG A 243 5.71 31.03 12.62
N ALA A 244 6.72 30.84 11.77
CA ALA A 244 7.25 31.85 10.83
C ALA A 244 8.78 31.69 10.62
N SER A 245 9.13 31.53 9.33
CA SER A 245 10.41 31.84 8.68
C SER A 245 11.74 31.54 9.40
N SER A 246 12.44 30.52 8.90
CA SER A 246 13.91 30.53 8.91
C SER A 246 14.38 30.64 7.44
N PRO A 247 15.25 31.61 7.08
CA PRO A 247 15.81 31.67 5.74
C PRO A 247 16.77 30.48 5.51
N PRO A 248 17.02 30.09 4.25
CA PRO A 248 17.91 28.97 3.95
C PRO A 248 19.35 29.28 4.41
N ILE A 249 19.96 28.33 5.12
CA ILE A 249 21.36 28.39 5.55
C ILE A 249 22.26 28.26 4.30
N PRO A 250 23.29 29.11 4.11
CA PRO A 250 24.20 29.00 2.98
C PRO A 250 25.10 27.77 3.12
N THR A 251 25.21 26.98 2.05
CA THR A 251 26.20 25.92 1.91
C THR A 251 27.59 26.51 1.72
N THR A 252 28.42 26.52 2.76
CA THR A 252 29.85 26.81 2.62
C THR A 252 30.61 25.51 2.33
N SER A 253 31.13 25.39 1.10
CA SER A 253 32.10 24.36 0.70
C SER A 253 33.40 24.51 1.53
N PRO A 254 34.06 23.42 1.94
CA PRO A 254 35.37 23.53 2.59
C PRO A 254 36.42 23.99 1.58
N LYS A 255 37.10 25.10 1.91
CA LYS A 255 38.31 25.56 1.24
C LYS A 255 39.44 24.53 1.41
N SER A 256 40.15 24.28 0.33
CA SER A 256 41.44 23.60 0.31
C SER A 256 42.47 24.35 1.16
N PRO A 257 43.29 23.66 1.97
CA PRO A 257 44.47 24.27 2.56
C PRO A 257 45.66 24.14 1.62
N SER A 258 46.03 25.26 1.00
CA SER A 258 47.39 25.55 0.53
C SER A 258 48.34 25.57 1.73
N GLY A 259 49.46 24.86 1.63
CA GLY A 259 50.36 24.62 2.76
C GLY A 259 51.24 25.78 3.19
N THR A 260 51.96 25.59 4.31
CA THR A 260 53.44 25.62 4.38
C THR A 260 53.94 25.27 5.79
N ASN A 261 54.85 24.29 5.82
CA ASN A 261 56.02 24.07 6.70
C ASN A 261 55.99 24.47 8.20
N THR A 262 56.35 23.50 9.06
CA THR A 262 57.74 23.41 9.60
C THR A 262 58.08 22.02 10.18
N ARG A 263 59.31 21.60 9.88
CA ARG A 263 60.13 20.43 10.27
C ARG A 263 60.01 19.90 11.72
N SER A 264 60.13 18.58 11.89
CA SER A 264 61.39 17.93 12.36
C SER A 264 61.37 16.40 12.25
N SER A 265 62.49 15.87 11.74
CA SER A 265 63.14 14.54 11.88
C SER A 265 62.39 13.40 12.61
N SER A 266 62.37 12.15 12.15
CA SER A 266 63.53 11.31 11.76
C SER A 266 63.11 10.06 10.95
N THR A 267 64.04 9.54 10.15
CA THR A 267 63.92 8.43 9.17
C THR A 267 64.31 7.04 9.77
N PRO A 268 64.34 5.90 9.03
CA PRO A 268 63.64 4.63 9.32
C PRO A 268 64.63 3.46 9.64
N PRO A 269 64.21 2.17 9.68
CA PRO A 269 64.07 1.32 8.46
C PRO A 269 62.83 0.38 8.56
N GLY A 270 62.22 -0.15 7.51
CA GLY A 270 62.77 -1.06 6.48
C GLY A 270 62.07 -2.43 6.61
N PRO A 271 61.72 -3.11 5.51
CA PRO A 271 60.69 -4.15 5.47
C PRO A 271 61.23 -5.55 5.73
N SER A 272 60.38 -6.48 6.17
CA SER A 272 60.66 -7.91 6.04
C SER A 272 59.48 -8.66 5.41
N SER A 273 59.88 -9.41 4.40
CA SER A 273 59.12 -10.21 3.45
C SER A 273 58.97 -11.65 3.91
N ARG A 274 58.09 -12.39 3.21
CA ARG A 274 58.08 -13.87 3.01
C ARG A 274 57.62 -14.68 4.25
N SER A 275 56.92 -15.80 4.15
CA SER A 275 56.63 -16.69 3.01
C SER A 275 55.56 -17.73 3.39
N ALA A 276 54.87 -18.22 2.36
CA ALA A 276 54.22 -19.53 2.22
C ALA A 276 54.80 -20.69 3.07
N GLN A 277 53.93 -21.61 3.52
CA GLN A 277 53.88 -23.01 3.04
C GLN A 277 52.91 -23.90 3.85
N THR A 278 52.08 -24.68 3.13
CA THR A 278 51.74 -26.13 3.28
C THR A 278 51.42 -26.72 4.68
N ALA A 279 50.57 -27.72 4.93
CA ALA A 279 49.97 -28.81 4.15
C ALA A 279 48.77 -29.41 4.93
N ARG A 280 47.90 -30.15 4.24
CA ARG A 280 47.08 -31.29 4.74
C ARG A 280 47.99 -32.46 5.22
N PRO A 281 47.53 -33.64 5.71
CA PRO A 281 46.16 -34.16 5.87
C PRO A 281 45.88 -34.86 7.24
N SER A 282 44.60 -35.15 7.51
CA SER A 282 44.03 -36.48 7.79
C SER A 282 42.51 -36.36 7.71
#